data_AF-A0A928EZF7-F1
#
_entry.id   AF-A0A928EZF7-F1
#
_cell.length_a   1.000
_cell.length_b   1.000
_cell.length_c   1.000
_cell.angle_alpha   90.00
_cell.angle_beta   90.00
_cell.angle_gamma   90.00
#
_symmetry.space_group_name_H-M   'P 1'
#
loop_
_entity.id
_entity.type
_entity.pdbx_description
1 polymer ?
#
loop_
_entity_poly.entity_id
_entity_poly.type
_entity_poly.pdbx_seq_one_letter_code
_entity_poly.pdbx_strand_id
1 'polypeptide(L)'
;MLRGMVTYLFENGKIETTYTRAKEIAAVADSMITLAKVENKSEELAAYRKALSYITKWQVARKLFDEIAPGYAKLSGGYTQILKLGPRRGDAAEMAIVRLVPAAKEEAPAAKPAKKAAAKKVAAPKEEAPAEETAAPAEEA
;
A
#
# COMPACT_ATOMS: atom_id res chain seq x y z
N MET A 1 -5.87 -11.22 22.94
CA MET A 1 -6.82 -10.59 21.98
C MET A 1 -6.14 -10.16 20.68
N LEU A 2 -5.06 -9.37 20.72
CA LEU A 2 -4.34 -8.86 19.51
C LEU A 2 -3.93 -9.95 18.51
N ARG A 3 -3.47 -11.09 19.03
CA ARG A 3 -3.10 -12.28 18.27
C ARG A 3 -4.15 -12.71 17.23
N GLY A 4 -5.43 -12.71 17.65
CA GLY A 4 -6.54 -13.06 16.76
C GLY A 4 -6.80 -12.00 15.70
N MET A 5 -6.75 -10.72 16.08
CA MET A 5 -6.98 -9.60 15.15
C MET A 5 -5.93 -9.53 14.04
N VAL A 6 -4.66 -9.78 14.36
CA VAL A 6 -3.58 -9.88 13.36
C VAL A 6 -3.81 -11.06 12.42
N THR A 7 -4.26 -12.20 12.94
CA THR A 7 -4.61 -13.36 12.12
C THR A 7 -5.77 -13.03 11.16
N TYR A 8 -6.81 -12.35 11.65
CA TYR A 8 -7.92 -11.89 10.80
C TYR A 8 -7.52 -10.84 9.76
N LEU A 9 -6.53 -9.99 10.07
CA LEU A 9 -5.99 -9.03 9.10
C LEU A 9 -5.32 -9.74 7.93
N PHE A 10 -4.53 -10.78 8.19
CA PHE A 10 -3.88 -11.56 7.13
C PHE A 10 -4.85 -12.47 6.38
N GLU A 11 -5.95 -12.91 7.01
CA GLU A 11 -7.00 -13.68 6.33
C GLU A 11 -7.82 -12.84 5.35
N ASN A 12 -8.25 -11.67 5.80
CA ASN A 12 -9.24 -10.86 5.08
C ASN A 12 -8.64 -9.65 4.34
N GLY A 13 -7.38 -9.30 4.63
CA GLY A 13 -6.69 -8.13 4.10
C GLY A 13 -7.17 -6.79 4.66
N LYS A 14 -8.30 -6.76 5.38
CA LYS A 14 -8.88 -5.59 6.04
C LYS A 14 -9.63 -5.98 7.31
N ILE A 15 -9.56 -5.13 8.34
CA ILE A 15 -10.37 -5.25 9.57
C ILE A 15 -10.83 -3.88 10.04
N GLU A 16 -11.97 -3.83 10.72
CA GLU A 16 -12.49 -2.63 11.36
C GLU A 16 -12.36 -2.76 12.87
N THR A 17 -11.73 -1.78 13.50
CA THR A 17 -11.46 -1.80 14.95
C THR A 17 -11.37 -0.37 15.50
N THR A 18 -11.11 -0.22 16.78
CA THR A 18 -10.89 1.11 17.38
C THR A 18 -9.52 1.65 16.99
N TYR A 19 -9.37 2.97 16.90
CA TYR A 19 -8.14 3.62 16.46
C TYR A 19 -6.91 3.27 17.32
N THR A 20 -7.10 3.14 18.64
CA THR A 20 -6.04 2.73 19.56
C THR A 20 -5.54 1.32 19.28
N ARG A 21 -6.47 0.36 19.09
CA ARG A 21 -6.13 -1.03 18.74
C ARG A 21 -5.54 -1.12 17.33
N ALA A 22 -6.04 -0.33 16.40
CA ALA A 22 -5.54 -0.29 15.03
C ALA A 22 -4.03 0.02 14.99
N LYS A 23 -3.55 0.94 15.84
CA LYS A 23 -2.12 1.26 15.95
C LYS A 23 -1.28 0.07 16.43
N GLU A 24 -1.76 -0.63 17.46
CA GLU A 24 -1.06 -1.79 18.00
C GLU A 24 -1.01 -2.94 16.98
N ILE A 25 -2.13 -3.20 16.29
CA ILE A 25 -2.22 -4.23 15.26
C ILE A 25 -1.28 -3.90 14.10
N ALA A 26 -1.21 -2.65 13.66
CA ALA A 26 -0.30 -2.21 12.60
C ALA A 26 1.17 -2.49 12.96
N ALA A 27 1.61 -2.12 14.17
CA ALA A 27 2.99 -2.33 14.61
C ALA A 27 3.37 -3.83 14.63
N VAL A 28 2.46 -4.68 15.10
CA VAL A 28 2.68 -6.13 15.15
C VAL A 28 2.65 -6.73 13.74
N ALA A 29 1.69 -6.35 12.90
CA ALA A 29 1.56 -6.85 11.54
C ALA A 29 2.79 -6.49 10.69
N ASP A 30 3.30 -5.26 10.82
CA ASP A 30 4.49 -4.82 10.10
C ASP A 30 5.74 -5.62 10.53
N SER A 31 5.86 -5.91 11.82
CA SER A 31 6.93 -6.76 12.35
C SER A 31 6.84 -8.19 11.81
N MET A 32 5.64 -8.75 11.69
CA MET A 32 5.43 -10.10 11.15
C MET A 32 5.76 -10.19 9.66
N ILE A 33 5.37 -9.20 8.86
CA ILE A 33 5.71 -9.15 7.42
C ILE A 33 7.22 -9.01 7.25
N THR A 34 7.88 -8.22 8.11
CA THR A 34 9.34 -8.08 8.09
C THR A 34 10.05 -9.39 8.38
N LEU A 35 9.56 -10.18 9.35
CA LEU A 35 10.08 -11.52 9.62
C LEU A 35 9.91 -12.47 8.43
N ALA A 36 8.86 -12.31 7.64
CA ALA A 36 8.59 -13.18 6.50
C ALA A 36 9.36 -12.81 5.23
N LYS A 37 9.86 -11.57 5.14
CA LYS A 37 10.69 -11.12 4.01
C LYS A 37 12.13 -11.66 4.05
N VAL A 38 12.51 -12.45 5.06
CA VAL A 38 13.88 -12.95 5.18
C VAL A 38 14.22 -13.83 3.97
N GLU A 39 15.13 -13.34 3.13
CA GLU A 39 15.48 -13.96 1.83
C GLU A 39 16.35 -15.21 1.98
N ASN A 40 16.98 -15.39 3.15
CA ASN A 40 17.80 -16.55 3.45
C ASN A 40 16.92 -17.76 3.74
N LYS A 41 16.94 -18.76 2.86
CA LYS A 41 16.19 -20.02 3.00
C LYS A 41 16.51 -20.80 4.29
N SER A 42 17.71 -20.62 4.85
CA SER A 42 18.10 -21.18 6.15
C SER A 42 17.37 -20.52 7.33
N GLU A 43 17.07 -19.22 7.21
CA GLU A 43 16.41 -18.43 8.25
C GLU A 43 14.89 -18.44 8.10
N GLU A 44 14.38 -18.73 6.90
CA GLU A 44 12.95 -18.87 6.58
C GLU A 44 12.24 -19.84 7.54
N LEU A 45 12.84 -20.99 7.83
CA LEU A 45 12.26 -21.98 8.74
C LEU A 45 12.19 -21.48 10.19
N ALA A 46 13.20 -20.73 10.63
CA ALA A 46 13.21 -20.11 11.95
C ALA A 46 12.19 -18.96 12.04
N ALA A 47 12.07 -18.15 11.00
CA ALA A 47 11.07 -17.11 10.88
C ALA A 47 9.65 -17.69 10.86
N TYR A 48 9.42 -18.78 10.13
CA TYR A 48 8.15 -19.48 10.07
C TYR A 48 7.73 -20.03 11.45
N ARG A 49 8.67 -20.61 12.20
CA ARG A 49 8.43 -21.06 13.59
C ARG A 49 8.09 -19.88 14.52
N LYS A 50 8.79 -18.75 14.38
CA LYS A 50 8.46 -17.52 15.13
C LYS A 50 7.07 -17.00 14.77
N ALA A 51 6.73 -16.96 13.48
CA ALA A 51 5.40 -16.55 13.01
C ALA A 51 4.30 -17.47 13.55
N LEU A 52 4.51 -18.80 13.57
CA LEU A 52 3.57 -19.77 14.14
C LEU A 52 3.37 -19.63 15.65
N SER A 53 4.36 -19.12 16.39
CA SER A 53 4.17 -18.84 17.82
C SER A 53 3.10 -17.75 18.04
N TYR A 54 2.96 -16.83 17.09
CA TYR A 54 2.04 -15.69 17.16
C TYR A 54 0.79 -15.84 16.29
N ILE A 55 0.83 -16.49 15.14
CA ILE A 55 -0.37 -16.71 14.33
C ILE A 55 -1.08 -17.96 14.86
N THR A 56 -2.40 -17.94 14.99
CA THR A 56 -3.14 -19.11 15.53
C THR A 56 -3.47 -20.14 14.47
N LYS A 57 -3.64 -19.74 13.21
CA LYS A 57 -4.00 -20.65 12.10
C LYS A 57 -2.82 -20.91 11.18
N TRP A 58 -2.51 -22.19 10.95
CA TRP A 58 -1.41 -22.61 10.07
C TRP A 58 -1.58 -22.14 8.62
N GLN A 59 -2.81 -22.11 8.10
CA GLN A 59 -3.10 -21.68 6.73
C GLN A 59 -2.74 -20.22 6.50
N VAL A 60 -2.90 -19.38 7.53
CA VAL A 60 -2.62 -17.94 7.46
C VAL A 60 -1.13 -17.68 7.49
N ALA A 61 -0.42 -18.42 8.34
CA ALA A 61 1.04 -18.38 8.34
C ALA A 61 1.56 -18.75 6.94
N ARG A 62 1.05 -19.82 6.32
CA ARG A 62 1.45 -20.20 4.96
C ARG A 62 1.16 -19.11 3.93
N LYS A 63 -0.05 -18.54 3.90
CA LYS A 63 -0.40 -17.42 3.00
C LYS A 63 0.51 -16.21 3.17
N LEU A 64 0.95 -15.95 4.40
CA LEU A 64 1.82 -14.83 4.70
C LEU A 64 3.19 -14.96 4.01
N PHE A 65 3.78 -16.17 4.00
CA PHE A 65 5.06 -16.42 3.34
C PHE A 65 4.92 -16.64 1.82
N ASP A 66 3.86 -17.34 1.38
CA ASP A 66 3.69 -17.70 -0.03
C ASP A 66 3.20 -16.51 -0.89
N GLU A 67 2.25 -15.71 -0.39
CA GLU A 67 1.56 -14.67 -1.19
C GLU A 67 1.94 -13.24 -0.76
N ILE A 68 1.96 -12.98 0.54
CA ILE A 68 2.08 -11.62 1.09
C ILE A 68 3.53 -11.16 1.07
N ALA A 69 4.47 -11.96 1.58
CA ALA A 69 5.87 -11.57 1.70
C ALA A 69 6.55 -11.19 0.36
N PRO A 70 6.37 -11.95 -0.75
CA PRO A 70 6.96 -11.59 -2.04
C PRO A 70 6.42 -10.27 -2.59
N GLY A 71 5.15 -9.96 -2.35
CA GLY A 71 4.51 -8.71 -2.80
C GLY A 71 5.12 -7.46 -2.15
N TYR A 72 5.70 -7.58 -0.96
CA TYR A 72 6.32 -6.47 -0.24
C TYR A 72 7.84 -6.48 -0.27
N ALA A 73 8.47 -7.33 -1.10
CA ALA A 73 9.92 -7.45 -1.18
C ALA A 73 10.62 -6.07 -1.39
N LYS A 74 10.04 -5.25 -2.27
CA LYS A 74 10.56 -3.93 -2.65
C LYS A 74 10.29 -2.83 -1.59
N LEU A 75 9.40 -3.04 -0.62
CA LEU A 75 9.06 -2.04 0.41
C LEU A 75 9.88 -2.25 1.69
N SER A 76 10.39 -1.15 2.25
CA SER A 76 11.20 -1.14 3.48
C SER A 76 10.40 -0.83 4.75
N GLY A 77 9.07 -0.92 4.72
CA GLY A 77 8.19 -0.72 5.87
C GLY A 77 6.85 -0.12 5.49
N GLY A 78 5.95 0.02 6.47
CA GLY A 78 4.62 0.61 6.28
C GLY A 78 3.71 -0.25 5.41
N TYR A 79 3.60 -1.54 5.75
CA TYR A 79 2.80 -2.50 4.98
C TYR A 79 1.30 -2.40 5.30
N THR A 80 0.97 -1.77 6.42
CA THR A 80 -0.40 -1.53 6.87
C THR A 80 -0.78 -0.05 6.79
N GLN A 81 -2.03 0.22 6.44
CA GLN A 81 -2.61 1.56 6.40
C GLN A 81 -3.81 1.63 7.34
N ILE A 82 -3.87 2.71 8.13
CA ILE A 82 -4.96 2.99 9.06
C ILE A 82 -5.80 4.15 8.50
N LEU A 83 -7.08 3.91 8.27
CA LEU A 83 -8.05 4.91 7.83
C LEU A 83 -9.06 5.17 8.95
N LYS A 84 -9.23 6.42 9.36
CA LYS A 84 -10.21 6.80 10.40
C LYS A 84 -11.61 6.89 9.78
N LEU A 85 -12.62 6.28 10.42
CA LEU A 85 -14.03 6.38 10.02
C LEU A 85 -14.84 7.38 10.87
N GLY A 86 -14.30 7.79 12.02
CA GLY A 86 -14.97 8.68 12.96
C GLY A 86 -15.48 7.96 14.22
N PRO A 87 -16.15 8.67 15.14
CA PRO A 87 -16.58 8.12 16.41
C PRO A 87 -17.81 7.21 16.26
N ARG A 88 -17.80 6.08 16.97
CA ARG A 88 -18.93 5.16 17.07
C ARG A 88 -20.06 5.78 17.90
N ARG A 89 -21.31 5.56 17.49
CA ARG A 89 -22.48 6.00 18.23
C ARG A 89 -22.69 5.15 19.48
N GLY A 90 -22.64 5.77 20.65
CA GLY A 90 -22.80 5.10 21.95
C GLY A 90 -21.66 5.44 22.91
N ASP A 91 -20.47 4.92 22.64
CA ASP A 91 -19.26 5.10 23.47
C ASP A 91 -18.29 6.18 22.94
N ALA A 92 -18.65 6.85 21.83
CA ALA A 92 -17.83 7.86 21.15
C ALA A 92 -16.41 7.39 20.78
N ALA A 93 -16.16 6.08 20.75
CA ALA A 93 -14.84 5.54 20.44
C ALA A 93 -14.48 5.77 18.97
N GLU A 94 -13.29 6.31 18.70
CA GLU A 94 -12.79 6.49 17.32
C GLU A 94 -12.62 5.13 16.64
N MET A 95 -13.32 4.94 15.52
CA MET A 95 -13.21 3.75 14.68
C MET A 95 -12.19 3.96 13.56
N ALA A 96 -11.51 2.89 13.20
CA ALA A 96 -10.54 2.85 12.11
C ALA A 96 -10.60 1.52 11.36
N ILE A 97 -10.40 1.58 10.04
CA ILE A 97 -10.09 0.43 9.19
C ILE A 97 -8.57 0.28 9.16
N VAL A 98 -8.09 -0.93 9.44
CA VAL A 98 -6.71 -1.34 9.14
C VAL A 98 -6.75 -2.20 7.89
N ARG A 99 -5.97 -1.82 6.88
CA ARG A 99 -5.83 -2.59 5.64
C ARG A 99 -4.37 -2.82 5.30
N LEU A 100 -4.10 -3.92 4.60
CA LEU A 100 -2.82 -4.13 3.92
C LEU A 100 -2.73 -3.20 2.70
N VAL A 101 -1.55 -2.62 2.46
CA VAL A 101 -1.29 -1.79 1.28
C VAL A 101 -1.25 -2.71 0.06
N PRO A 102 -2.00 -2.48 -1.02
CA PRO A 102 -1.92 -3.35 -2.18
C PRO A 102 -0.48 -3.39 -2.68
N ALA A 103 0.15 -4.57 -2.62
CA ALA A 103 1.43 -4.82 -3.24
C ALA A 103 1.27 -4.50 -4.73
N ALA A 104 1.93 -3.44 -5.18
CA ALA A 104 1.92 -3.05 -6.57
C ALA A 104 2.46 -4.22 -7.40
N LYS A 105 1.55 -5.00 -7.99
CA LYS A 105 1.79 -5.54 -9.32
C LYS A 105 2.20 -4.34 -10.17
N GLU A 106 3.33 -4.45 -10.84
CA GLU A 106 3.95 -3.37 -11.61
C GLU A 106 2.91 -2.68 -12.53
N GLU A 107 3.06 -1.34 -12.68
CA GLU A 107 2.18 -0.32 -13.31
C GLU A 107 1.22 0.41 -12.32
N ALA A 108 1.23 1.74 -12.12
CA ALA A 108 1.69 2.85 -12.97
C ALA A 108 2.26 4.03 -12.14
N PRO A 109 3.33 4.71 -12.60
CA PRO A 109 3.83 5.94 -11.99
C PRO A 109 3.16 7.18 -12.63
N ALA A 110 2.24 7.83 -11.92
CA ALA A 110 1.79 9.21 -12.15
C ALA A 110 1.07 9.68 -10.88
N ALA A 111 1.29 10.84 -10.27
CA ALA A 111 2.00 12.05 -10.64
C ALA A 111 2.47 12.75 -9.34
N LYS A 112 3.68 13.32 -9.37
CA LYS A 112 4.12 14.31 -8.37
C LYS A 112 3.42 15.64 -8.71
N PRO A 113 2.69 16.32 -7.81
CA PRO A 113 2.30 17.69 -8.06
C PRO A 113 3.51 18.59 -7.83
N ALA A 114 3.91 19.27 -8.90
CA ALA A 114 5.04 20.17 -8.96
C ALA A 114 4.87 21.40 -8.05
N LYS A 115 6.03 21.87 -7.59
CA LYS A 115 6.27 23.11 -6.85
C LYS A 115 5.49 24.30 -7.42
N LYS A 116 4.79 24.98 -6.52
CA LYS A 116 4.27 26.34 -6.67
C LYS A 116 5.46 27.31 -6.73
N ALA A 117 5.99 27.54 -7.93
CA ALA A 117 6.99 28.56 -8.22
C ALA A 117 6.88 28.99 -9.70
N ALA A 118 5.98 29.91 -10.01
CA ALA A 118 6.03 30.80 -11.17
C ALA A 118 4.78 31.70 -11.21
N ALA A 119 4.64 32.57 -10.20
CA ALA A 119 3.93 33.82 -10.41
C ALA A 119 4.95 34.81 -10.99
N LYS A 120 4.52 35.58 -12.00
CA LYS A 120 5.20 36.74 -12.63
C LYS A 120 5.87 36.48 -13.99
N LYS A 121 5.07 36.50 -15.06
CA LYS A 121 5.33 37.39 -16.21
C LYS A 121 4.07 37.60 -17.05
N VAL A 122 3.59 38.84 -17.03
CA VAL A 122 2.65 39.45 -17.97
C VAL A 122 3.50 40.30 -18.92
N ALA A 123 3.34 40.10 -20.23
CA ALA A 123 3.66 41.03 -21.34
C ALA A 123 3.38 40.27 -22.65
N ALA A 124 2.17 40.37 -23.22
CA ALA A 124 1.71 41.38 -24.20
C ALA A 124 1.94 40.94 -25.67
N PRO A 125 1.02 41.26 -26.60
CA PRO A 125 0.65 40.43 -27.77
C PRO A 125 0.98 41.06 -29.15
N LYS A 126 0.97 40.23 -30.21
CA LYS A 126 0.97 40.56 -31.66
C LYS A 126 0.51 39.28 -32.40
N GLU A 127 -0.68 39.16 -32.98
CA GLU A 127 -1.27 39.74 -34.22
C GLU A 127 -0.82 39.03 -35.54
N GLU A 128 -1.84 38.54 -36.29
CA GLU A 128 -1.94 38.08 -37.71
C GLU A 128 -1.19 36.78 -38.14
N ALA A 129 -1.86 35.65 -38.49
CA ALA A 129 -2.64 35.30 -39.72
C ALA A 129 -1.78 35.13 -41.00
N PRO A 130 -2.18 34.37 -42.05
CA PRO A 130 -2.72 33.00 -42.21
C PRO A 130 -1.96 32.20 -43.33
N ALA A 131 -2.53 31.08 -43.82
CA ALA A 131 -2.09 30.22 -44.95
C ALA A 131 -0.88 29.28 -44.66
N GLU A 132 -0.77 28.04 -45.13
CA GLU A 132 -1.22 27.46 -46.40
C GLU A 132 -1.27 25.92 -46.28
N GLU A 133 -2.24 25.35 -47.00
CA GLU A 133 -2.51 23.94 -47.28
C GLU A 133 -1.60 23.46 -48.41
N THR A 134 -0.92 22.31 -48.30
CA THR A 134 -0.51 21.53 -49.49
C THR A 134 -0.09 20.09 -49.15
N ALA A 135 -0.60 19.17 -49.98
CA ALA A 135 -0.06 17.86 -50.33
C ALA A 135 -0.18 16.69 -49.32
N ALA A 136 -1.34 16.01 -49.33
CA ALA A 136 -1.61 14.78 -50.11
C ALA A 136 -0.45 13.73 -50.32
N PRO A 137 -0.77 12.46 -50.65
CA PRO A 137 -0.39 11.22 -49.93
C PRO A 137 0.49 10.25 -50.78
N ALA A 138 0.57 8.95 -50.41
CA ALA A 138 1.26 7.80 -51.04
C ALA A 138 2.70 7.58 -50.51
N GLU A 139 3.30 6.37 -50.36
CA GLU A 139 3.10 4.98 -50.80
C GLU A 139 4.09 4.14 -49.92
N GLU A 140 3.68 3.07 -49.23
CA GLU A 140 3.88 1.64 -49.61
C GLU A 140 5.32 1.22 -49.98
N ALA A 141 5.90 0.28 -49.20
CA ALA A 141 6.76 -0.86 -49.61
C ALA A 141 7.51 -1.47 -48.41
#